data_AF-A0A6P2CNI5-F1
#
_entry.id   AF-A0A6P2CNI5-F1
#
_cell.length_a   1.000
_cell.length_b   1.000
_cell.length_c   1.000
_cell.angle_alpha   90.00
_cell.angle_beta   90.00
_cell.angle_gamma   90.00
#
_symmetry.space_group_name_H-M   'P 1'
#
loop_
_entity.id
_entity.type
_entity.pdbx_description
1 polymer ?
#
loop_
_entity_poly.entity_id
_entity_poly.type
_entity_poly.pdbx_seq_one_letter_code
_entity_poly.pdbx_strand_id
1 'polypeptide(L)'
;MIFGKKKTGLREEYDRALVFQIDKAKIDWDTAQNSEAALLDGQVNLRLIQAQTALARSKFNYLYREARRRKTVGHMQTHVLKTDRI
;
A
#
# COMPACT_ATOMS: atom_id res chain seq x y z
N MET A 1 32.16 -28.10 -6.34
CA MET A 1 31.06 -27.73 -5.42
C MET A 1 30.84 -26.23 -5.53
N ILE A 2 29.71 -25.77 -6.10
CA ILE A 2 29.41 -24.34 -6.21
C ILE A 2 28.47 -23.98 -5.06
N PHE A 3 29.05 -23.49 -3.96
CA PHE A 3 28.31 -23.01 -2.81
C PHE A 3 27.51 -21.74 -3.17
N GLY A 4 26.24 -21.73 -2.75
CA GLY A 4 25.23 -20.76 -3.12
C GLY A 4 25.64 -19.30 -2.93
N LYS A 5 25.36 -18.49 -3.96
CA LYS A 5 25.51 -17.03 -3.92
C LYS A 5 24.77 -16.51 -2.67
N LYS A 6 25.48 -15.84 -1.75
CA LYS A 6 24.86 -15.14 -0.63
C LYS A 6 23.83 -14.16 -1.20
N LYS A 7 22.58 -14.22 -0.73
CA LYS A 7 21.52 -13.26 -1.10
C LYS A 7 21.87 -11.88 -0.52
N THR A 8 22.81 -11.19 -1.13
CA THR A 8 23.15 -9.80 -0.83
C THR A 8 21.99 -8.93 -1.32
N GLY A 9 21.30 -8.23 -0.41
CA GLY A 9 20.27 -7.25 -0.77
C GLY A 9 18.80 -7.66 -0.52
N LEU A 10 18.51 -8.83 0.06
CA LEU A 10 17.12 -9.26 0.35
C LEU A 10 16.35 -8.24 1.20
N ARG A 11 17.04 -7.58 2.14
CA ARG A 11 16.46 -6.53 2.98
C ARG A 11 16.03 -5.32 2.14
N GLU A 12 16.89 -4.84 1.26
CA GLU A 12 16.59 -3.71 0.38
C GLU A 12 15.48 -4.04 -0.61
N GLU A 13 15.47 -5.26 -1.15
CA GLU A 13 14.40 -5.73 -2.04
C GLU A 13 13.05 -5.76 -1.32
N TYR A 14 13.02 -6.31 -0.10
CA TYR A 14 11.81 -6.28 0.73
C TYR A 14 11.37 -4.85 1.04
N ASP A 15 12.31 -3.97 1.42
CA ASP A 15 11.99 -2.60 1.79
C ASP A 15 11.45 -1.81 0.58
N ARG A 16 11.97 -2.04 -0.64
CA ARG A 16 11.42 -1.50 -1.89
C ARG A 16 10.01 -2.04 -2.18
N ALA A 17 9.81 -3.35 -2.05
CA ALA A 17 8.50 -3.97 -2.25
C ALA A 17 7.48 -3.46 -1.23
N LEU A 18 7.89 -3.26 0.02
CA LEU A 18 7.05 -2.74 1.09
C LEU A 18 6.58 -1.32 0.77
N VAL A 19 7.49 -0.44 0.34
CA VAL A 19 7.12 0.93 -0.07
C VAL A 19 6.12 0.91 -1.23
N PHE A 20 6.39 0.13 -2.27
CA PHE A 20 5.47 -0.02 -3.40
C PHE A 20 4.08 -0.51 -2.98
N GLN A 21 4.00 -1.49 -2.07
CA GLN A 21 2.72 -2.01 -1.57
C GLN A 21 1.97 -0.99 -0.71
N ILE A 22 2.66 -0.11 0.02
CA ILE A 22 2.04 0.97 0.78
C ILE A 22 1.38 1.98 -0.16
N ASP A 23 2.07 2.37 -1.22
CA ASP A 23 1.52 3.30 -2.23
C ASP A 23 0.28 2.71 -2.89
N LYS A 24 0.35 1.44 -3.29
CA LYS A 24 -0.81 0.73 -3.84
C LYS A 24 -1.97 0.66 -2.83
N ALA A 25 -1.70 0.27 -1.59
CA ALA A 25 -2.74 0.18 -0.56
C ALA A 25 -3.36 1.55 -0.23
N LYS A 26 -2.58 2.64 -0.38
CA LYS A 26 -3.11 4.01 -0.27
C LYS A 26 -4.06 4.33 -1.41
N ILE A 27 -3.67 4.07 -2.66
CA ILE A 27 -4.53 4.28 -3.83
C ILE A 27 -5.82 3.46 -3.70
N ASP A 28 -5.72 2.20 -3.30
CA ASP A 28 -6.88 1.32 -3.09
C ASP A 28 -7.82 1.89 -2.00
N TRP A 29 -7.26 2.42 -0.91
CA TRP A 29 -8.05 3.04 0.15
C TRP A 29 -8.73 4.33 -0.32
N ASP A 30 -7.99 5.23 -0.97
CA ASP A 30 -8.53 6.48 -1.51
C ASP A 30 -9.65 6.20 -2.53
N THR A 31 -9.47 5.18 -3.39
CA THR A 31 -10.49 4.73 -4.36
C THR A 31 -11.74 4.17 -3.67
N ALA A 32 -11.56 3.37 -2.61
CA ALA A 32 -12.67 2.82 -1.83
C ALA A 32 -13.46 3.94 -1.12
N GLN A 33 -12.79 4.95 -0.57
CA GLN A 33 -13.46 6.12 0.04
C GLN A 33 -14.27 6.91 -0.98
N ASN A 34 -13.71 7.15 -2.17
CA ASN A 34 -14.42 7.85 -3.25
C ASN A 34 -15.66 7.06 -3.71
N SER A 35 -15.51 5.74 -3.82
CA SER A 35 -16.61 4.85 -4.18
C SER A 35 -17.69 4.80 -3.10
N GLU A 36 -17.31 4.74 -1.82
CA GLU A 36 -18.24 4.82 -0.70
C GLU A 36 -19.03 6.13 -0.72
N ALA A 37 -18.36 7.27 -0.92
CA ALA A 37 -19.01 8.57 -1.02
C ALA A 37 -19.98 8.66 -2.20
N ALA A 38 -19.59 8.15 -3.38
CA ALA A 38 -20.43 8.18 -4.58
C ALA A 38 -21.66 7.27 -4.47
N LEU A 39 -21.60 6.23 -3.65
CA LEU A 39 -22.64 5.22 -3.50
C LEU A 39 -23.62 5.52 -2.35
N LEU A 40 -23.41 6.59 -1.58
CA LEU A 40 -24.31 7.02 -0.51
C LEU A 40 -25.74 7.33 -1.02
N ASP A 41 -25.87 7.76 -2.27
CA ASP A 41 -27.16 8.13 -2.88
C ASP A 41 -27.84 6.97 -3.65
N GLY A 42 -27.21 5.78 -3.72
CA GLY A 42 -27.72 4.64 -4.48
C GLY A 42 -28.44 3.57 -3.63
N GLN A 43 -29.33 2.78 -4.24
CA GLN A 43 -29.87 1.53 -3.65
C GLN A 43 -28.80 0.42 -3.64
N VAL A 44 -27.73 0.63 -2.89
CA VAL A 44 -26.59 -0.29 -2.79
C VAL A 44 -26.39 -0.74 -1.36
N ASN A 45 -25.72 -1.88 -1.19
CA ASN A 45 -25.44 -2.45 0.12
C ASN A 45 -24.34 -1.65 0.83
N LEU A 46 -24.75 -0.56 1.49
CA LEU A 46 -23.87 0.39 2.17
C LEU A 46 -22.93 -0.30 3.18
N ARG A 47 -23.43 -1.31 3.90
CA ARG A 47 -22.64 -2.06 4.89
C ARG A 47 -21.48 -2.84 4.26
N LEU A 48 -21.69 -3.41 3.07
CA LEU A 48 -20.64 -4.11 2.34
C LEU A 48 -19.55 -3.13 1.88
N ILE A 49 -19.95 -1.97 1.36
CA ILE A 49 -19.03 -0.94 0.87
C ILE A 49 -18.19 -0.38 2.02
N GLN A 50 -18.83 -0.02 3.14
CA GLN A 50 -18.16 0.39 4.38
C GLN A 50 -17.15 -0.66 4.87
N ALA A 51 -17.51 -1.95 4.81
CA ALA A 51 -16.61 -3.03 5.20
C ALA A 51 -15.39 -3.12 4.25
N GLN A 52 -15.58 -2.92 2.94
CA GLN A 52 -14.49 -2.89 1.97
C GLN A 52 -13.55 -1.70 2.19
N THR A 53 -14.09 -0.50 2.44
CA THR A 53 -13.29 0.68 2.79
C THR A 53 -12.51 0.47 4.08
N ALA A 54 -13.15 -0.07 5.12
CA ALA A 54 -12.49 -0.37 6.39
C ALA A 54 -11.37 -1.40 6.24
N LEU A 55 -11.56 -2.41 5.38
CA LEU A 55 -10.54 -3.40 5.06
C LEU A 55 -9.35 -2.75 4.32
N ALA A 56 -9.60 -1.93 3.30
CA ALA A 56 -8.55 -1.22 2.57
C ALA A 56 -7.73 -0.31 3.49
N ARG A 57 -8.41 0.46 4.34
CA ARG A 57 -7.78 1.28 5.39
C ARG A 57 -6.91 0.46 6.34
N SER A 58 -7.41 -0.70 6.77
CA SER A 58 -6.67 -1.58 7.69
C SER A 58 -5.40 -2.15 7.05
N LYS A 59 -5.46 -2.52 5.76
CA LYS A 59 -4.28 -2.97 5.00
C LYS A 59 -3.22 -1.87 4.90
N PHE A 60 -3.63 -0.65 4.52
CA PHE A 60 -2.72 0.49 4.46
C PHE A 60 -2.04 0.74 5.82
N ASN A 61 -2.82 0.81 6.90
CA ASN A 61 -2.30 1.04 8.25
C ASN A 61 -1.32 -0.03 8.71
N TYR A 62 -1.58 -1.30 8.39
CA TYR A 62 -0.68 -2.40 8.70
C TYR A 62 0.67 -2.23 8.01
N LEU A 63 0.67 -1.99 6.70
CA LEU A 63 1.89 -1.83 5.93
C LEU A 63 2.66 -0.56 6.35
N TYR A 64 1.96 0.54 6.60
CA TYR A 64 2.56 1.78 7.08
C TYR A 64 3.25 1.60 8.44
N ARG A 65 2.64 0.84 9.36
CA ARG A 65 3.25 0.50 10.65
C ARG A 65 4.52 -0.33 10.48
N GLU A 66 4.52 -1.29 9.56
CA GLU A 66 5.70 -2.11 9.27
C GLU A 66 6.83 -1.26 8.68
N ALA A 67 6.53 -0.37 7.73
CA ALA A 67 7.55 0.54 7.18
C ALA A 67 8.09 1.51 8.24
N ARG A 68 7.25 1.95 9.18
CA ARG A 68 7.70 2.74 10.33
C ARG A 68 8.65 1.95 11.21
N ARG A 69 8.37 0.69 11.52
CA ARG A 69 9.29 -0.19 12.28
C ARG A 69 10.63 -0.37 11.55
N ARG A 70 10.59 -0.48 10.23
CA ARG A 70 11.78 -0.66 9.39
C ARG A 70 12.55 0.61 9.06
N LYS A 71 12.04 1.79 9.45
CA LYS A 71 12.59 3.12 9.13
C LYS A 71 12.66 3.40 7.62
N THR A 72 11.77 2.81 6.83
CA THR A 72 11.72 2.98 5.38
C THR A 72 10.74 4.07 4.92
N VAL A 73 10.05 4.72 5.86
CA VAL A 73 9.05 5.77 5.60
C VAL A 73 9.58 6.95 4.78
N GLY A 74 10.85 7.32 4.96
CA GLY A 74 11.48 8.40 4.19
C GLY A 74 11.62 8.10 2.69
N HIS A 75 11.65 6.82 2.30
CA HIS A 75 11.77 6.41 0.89
C HIS A 75 10.41 6.42 0.15
N MET A 76 9.29 6.52 0.88
CA MET A 76 7.94 6.54 0.28
C MET A 76 7.72 7.77 -0.61
N GLN A 77 8.30 8.92 -0.25
CA GLN A 77 8.13 10.16 -1.02
C GLN A 77 8.86 10.12 -2.38
N THR A 78 9.88 9.27 -2.54
CA THR A 78 10.71 9.24 -3.74
C THR A 78 10.04 8.48 -4.90
N HIS A 79 9.14 7.53 -4.62
CA HIS A 79 8.55 6.68 -5.66
C HIS A 79 7.35 7.35 -6.36
N VAL A 80 6.58 8.19 -5.64
CA VAL A 80 5.44 8.93 -6.21
C VAL A 80 5.88 9.90 -7.32
N LEU A 81 7.05 10.54 -7.17
CA LEU A 81 7.58 11.48 -8.17
C LEU A 81 8.07 10.83 -9.47
N LYS A 82 8.26 9.50 -9.49
CA LYS A 82 8.81 8.80 -10.66
C LYS A 82 7.75 8.16 -11.55
N THR A 83 6.56 7.89 -11.03
CA THR A 83 5.45 7.28 -11.79
C THR A 83 4.68 8.29 -12.65
N ASP A 84 4.74 9.59 -12.33
CA ASP A 84 4.02 10.66 -13.05
C ASP A 84 4.75 11.20 -14.31
N ARG A 85 5.78 10.46 -14.78
CA ARG A 85 6.55 10.80 -15.99
C ARG A 85 6.63 9.60 -16.93
N ILE A 86 5.48 9.17 -17.47
CA ILE A 86 5.40 8.40 -18.73
C ILE A 86 4.15 8.86 -19.48
#